data_AF-A0A3Q0KXQ8-F1
#
_entry.id   AF-A0A3Q0KXQ8-F1
#
_cell.length_a   1.000
_cell.length_b   1.000
_cell.length_c   1.000
_cell.angle_alpha   90.00
_cell.angle_beta   90.00
_cell.angle_gamma   90.00
#
_symmetry.space_group_name_H-M   'P 1'
#
loop_
_entity.id
_entity.type
_entity.pdbx_description
1 polymer ?
#
loop_
_entity_poly.entity_id
_entity_poly.type
_entity_poly.pdbx_seq_one_letter_code
_entity_poly.pdbx_strand_id
1 'polypeptide(L)'
;MMNYTNALLDRLKAKLELGSDYQLAKVLEVGTSRISNYRNGRSVLDWNIAFKIADLLEEDDQKVVFGLLEDKYSNPRLINALQEGAPH
;
A
#
# COMPACT_ATOMS: atom_id res chain seq x y z
N MET A 1 3.51 10.17 11.48
CA MET A 1 2.69 9.07 12.01
C MET A 1 2.94 7.85 11.13
N MET A 2 3.17 6.69 11.71
CA MET A 2 3.63 5.51 10.98
C MET A 2 2.43 4.83 10.32
N ASN A 3 2.03 5.36 9.17
CA ASN A 3 0.92 4.84 8.38
C ASN A 3 1.21 3.43 7.87
N TYR A 4 0.18 2.60 7.71
CA TYR A 4 0.31 1.18 7.34
C TYR A 4 1.08 1.01 6.03
N THR A 5 0.97 1.97 5.11
CA THR A 5 1.75 2.04 3.86
C THR A 5 3.26 1.96 4.10
N ASN A 6 3.79 2.66 5.11
CA ASN A 6 5.22 2.60 5.44
C ASN A 6 5.61 1.21 5.93
N ALA A 7 4.79 0.60 6.79
CA ALA A 7 5.03 -0.75 7.29
C ALA A 7 4.99 -1.79 6.15
N LEU A 8 4.08 -1.64 5.19
CA LEU A 8 3.98 -2.53 4.03
C LEU A 8 5.24 -2.47 3.16
N LEU A 9 5.72 -1.25 2.87
CA LEU A 9 6.93 -1.04 2.09
C LEU A 9 8.17 -1.57 2.80
N ASP A 10 8.25 -1.43 4.13
CA ASP A 10 9.35 -1.93 4.94
C ASP A 10 9.37 -3.46 5.00
N ARG A 11 8.21 -4.10 5.19
CA ARG A 11 8.06 -5.56 5.11
C ARG A 11 8.48 -6.10 3.76
N LEU A 12 8.04 -5.47 2.66
CA LEU A 12 8.43 -5.90 1.33
C LEU A 12 9.93 -5.74 1.11
N LYS A 13 10.50 -4.63 1.58
CA LYS A 13 11.94 -4.38 1.53
C LYS A 13 12.72 -5.46 2.29
N ALA A 14 12.24 -5.85 3.47
CA ALA A 14 12.84 -6.91 4.29
C ALA A 14 12.71 -8.30 3.64
N LYS A 15 11.52 -8.65 3.13
CA LYS A 15 11.25 -9.94 2.45
C LYS A 15 12.15 -10.14 1.23
N LEU A 16 12.39 -9.07 0.47
CA LEU A 16 13.22 -9.08 -0.74
C LEU A 16 14.68 -8.71 -0.48
N GLU A 17 15.08 -8.55 0.79
CA GLU A 17 16.43 -8.17 1.22
C GLU A 17 17.01 -6.95 0.46
N LEU A 18 16.15 -5.97 0.18
CA LEU A 18 16.51 -4.81 -0.62
C LEU A 18 17.28 -3.79 0.22
N GLY A 19 18.46 -3.37 -0.25
CA GLY A 19 19.28 -2.38 0.44
C GLY A 19 18.73 -0.95 0.31
N SER A 20 17.94 -0.66 -0.73
CA SER A 20 17.48 0.70 -1.01
C SER A 20 16.08 0.79 -1.58
N ASP A 21 15.43 1.93 -1.34
CA ASP A 21 14.09 2.24 -1.86
C ASP A 21 14.07 2.38 -3.38
N TYR A 22 15.23 2.64 -3.98
CA TYR A 22 15.40 2.60 -5.44
C TYR A 22 15.17 1.19 -6.00
N GLN A 23 15.65 0.15 -5.30
CA GLN A 23 15.40 -1.24 -5.71
C GLN A 23 13.94 -1.61 -5.51
N LEU A 24 13.33 -1.15 -4.40
CA LEU A 24 11.90 -1.33 -4.15
C LEU A 24 11.05 -0.69 -5.26
N ALA A 25 11.42 0.53 -5.68
CA ALA A 25 10.76 1.22 -6.77
C ALA A 25 10.85 0.45 -8.09
N LYS A 26 12.01 -0.17 -8.38
CA LYS A 26 12.19 -1.03 -9.56
C LYS A 26 11.33 -2.28 -9.52
N VAL A 27 11.29 -2.99 -8.39
CA VAL A 27 10.47 -4.20 -8.22
C VAL A 27 8.98 -3.88 -8.42
N LEU A 28 8.55 -2.76 -7.85
CA LEU A 28 7.18 -2.29 -7.97
C LEU A 28 6.88 -1.60 -9.31
N GLU A 29 7.89 -1.40 -10.16
CA GLU A 29 7.80 -0.70 -11.45
C GLU A 29 7.20 0.71 -11.32
N VAL A 30 7.58 1.41 -10.25
CA VAL A 30 7.17 2.79 -9.98
C VAL A 30 8.37 3.72 -9.91
N GLY A 31 8.14 5.02 -10.10
CA GLY A 31 9.16 6.03 -9.86
C GLY A 31 9.54 6.12 -8.38
N THR A 32 10.81 6.38 -8.08
CA THR A 32 11.30 6.62 -6.70
C THR A 32 10.57 7.76 -5.99
N SER A 33 10.18 8.80 -6.73
CA SER A 33 9.37 9.90 -6.19
C SER A 33 8.01 9.42 -5.66
N ARG A 34 7.41 8.38 -6.27
CA ARG A 34 6.16 7.77 -5.77
C ARG A 34 6.40 7.07 -4.43
N ILE A 35 7.47 6.28 -4.31
CA ILE A 35 7.84 5.65 -3.03
C ILE A 35 8.04 6.69 -1.93
N SER A 36 8.75 7.79 -2.23
CA SER A 36 8.93 8.89 -1.28
C SER A 36 7.60 9.54 -0.89
N ASN A 37 6.68 9.76 -1.85
CA ASN A 37 5.36 10.32 -1.56
C ASN A 37 4.51 9.39 -0.69
N TYR A 38 4.53 8.08 -0.93
CA TYR A 38 3.86 7.09 -0.09
C TYR A 38 4.41 7.13 1.33
N ARG A 39 5.73 7.18 1.48
CA ARG A 39 6.37 7.21 2.80
C ARG A 39 6.03 8.46 3.61
N ASN A 40 5.97 9.60 2.93
CA ASN A 40 5.63 10.87 3.54
C ASN A 40 4.11 11.07 3.71
N GLY A 41 3.27 10.09 3.35
CA GLY A 41 1.81 10.20 3.42
C GLY A 41 1.23 11.26 2.46
N ARG A 42 2.01 11.71 1.46
CA ARG A 42 1.56 12.69 0.45
C ARG A 42 0.72 12.06 -0.65
N SER A 43 0.81 10.75 -0.80
CA SER A 43 0.04 9.98 -1.78
C SER A 43 -0.40 8.66 -1.16
N VAL A 44 -1.57 8.21 -1.57
CA VAL A 44 -2.17 6.96 -1.12
C VAL A 44 -1.73 5.84 -2.05
N LEU A 45 -1.45 4.66 -1.50
CA LEU A 45 -1.08 3.49 -2.29
C LEU A 45 -2.21 3.09 -3.25
N ASP A 46 -1.87 2.91 -4.51
CA ASP A 46 -2.77 2.39 -5.54
C ASP A 46 -3.11 0.93 -5.27
N TRP A 47 -4.35 0.52 -5.57
CA TRP A 47 -4.78 -0.87 -5.36
C TRP A 47 -3.96 -1.86 -6.18
N ASN A 48 -3.61 -1.51 -7.42
CA ASN A 48 -2.72 -2.35 -8.24
C ASN A 48 -1.35 -2.58 -7.59
N ILE A 49 -0.77 -1.54 -6.97
CA ILE A 49 0.50 -1.66 -6.25
C ILE A 49 0.31 -2.46 -4.96
N ALA A 50 -0.79 -2.26 -4.25
CA ALA A 50 -1.13 -3.00 -3.04
C ALA A 50 -1.18 -4.50 -3.28
N PHE A 51 -1.94 -4.94 -4.29
CA PHE A 51 -2.04 -6.36 -4.65
C PHE A 51 -0.70 -6.92 -5.14
N LYS A 52 0.08 -6.13 -5.89
CA LYS A 52 1.44 -6.53 -6.27
C LYS A 52 2.35 -6.72 -5.06
N ILE A 53 2.25 -5.85 -4.04
CA ILE A 53 3.00 -6.01 -2.79
C ILE A 53 2.52 -7.25 -2.02
N ALA A 54 1.21 -7.50 -1.96
CA ALA A 54 0.65 -8.69 -1.31
C ALA A 54 1.17 -9.99 -1.93
N ASP A 55 1.11 -10.09 -3.26
CA ASP A 55 1.63 -11.20 -4.05
C ASP A 55 3.12 -11.43 -3.78
N LEU A 56 3.93 -10.36 -3.80
CA LEU A 56 5.37 -10.44 -3.52
C LEU A 56 5.69 -10.79 -2.06
N LEU A 57 4.82 -10.42 -1.12
CA LEU A 57 4.96 -10.78 0.29
C LEU A 57 4.48 -12.21 0.58
N GLU A 58 3.75 -12.83 -0.36
CA GLU A 58 2.97 -14.04 -0.14
C GLU A 58 2.04 -13.89 1.08
N GLU A 59 1.52 -12.67 1.28
CA GLU A 59 0.62 -12.33 2.39
C GLU A 59 -0.83 -12.34 1.88
N ASP A 60 -1.76 -12.70 2.77
CA ASP A 60 -3.18 -12.76 2.43
C ASP A 60 -3.70 -11.38 1.98
N ASP A 61 -4.31 -11.33 0.79
CA ASP A 61 -4.82 -10.09 0.19
C ASP A 61 -5.76 -9.36 1.15
N GLN A 62 -6.56 -10.08 1.95
CA GLN A 62 -7.46 -9.45 2.91
C GLN A 62 -6.70 -8.67 3.97
N LYS A 63 -5.56 -9.16 4.46
CA LYS A 63 -4.75 -8.45 5.47
C LYS A 63 -4.19 -7.15 4.91
N VAL A 64 -3.64 -7.20 3.70
CA VAL A 64 -3.07 -6.04 3.02
C VAL A 64 -4.16 -5.01 2.71
N VAL A 65 -5.30 -5.46 2.19
CA VAL A 65 -6.44 -4.60 1.91
C VAL A 65 -6.96 -3.98 3.20
N PHE A 66 -7.16 -4.73 4.28
CA PHE A 66 -7.71 -4.22 5.54
C PHE A 66 -6.83 -3.13 6.15
N GLY A 67 -5.51 -3.34 6.21
CA GLY A 67 -4.61 -2.32 6.75
C GLY A 67 -4.49 -1.07 5.86
N LEU A 68 -4.58 -1.22 4.54
CA LEU A 68 -4.64 -0.08 3.62
C LEU A 68 -5.99 0.62 3.68
N LEU A 69 -7.07 -0.11 3.92
CA LEU A 69 -8.39 0.45 4.16
C LEU A 69 -8.32 1.33 5.41
N GLU A 70 -7.76 0.91 6.55
CA GLU A 70 -7.62 1.80 7.72
C GLU A 70 -6.92 3.14 7.39
N ASP A 71 -5.88 3.11 6.55
CA ASP A 71 -5.20 4.33 6.05
C ASP A 71 -6.10 5.16 5.09
N LYS A 72 -6.90 4.50 4.22
CA LYS A 72 -7.83 5.16 3.29
C LYS A 72 -9.13 5.65 3.94
N TYR A 73 -9.60 5.00 5.00
CA TYR A 73 -10.85 5.29 5.70
C TYR A 73 -10.76 6.55 6.57
N SER A 74 -9.58 7.18 6.67
CA SER A 74 -9.51 8.60 7.04
C SER A 74 -10.16 9.53 6.00
N ASN A 75 -10.45 9.04 4.78
CA ASN A 75 -11.10 9.81 3.72
C ASN A 75 -12.61 9.49 3.65
N PRO A 76 -13.50 10.41 4.08
CA PRO A 76 -14.94 10.15 4.23
C PRO A 76 -15.66 9.76 2.93
N ARG A 77 -15.08 10.04 1.75
CA ARG A 77 -15.67 9.64 0.46
C ARG A 77 -15.59 8.13 0.19
N LEU A 78 -14.56 7.45 0.71
CA LEU A 78 -14.38 6.02 0.48
C LEU A 78 -15.34 5.20 1.35
N ILE A 79 -15.62 5.68 2.57
CA ILE A 79 -16.62 5.10 3.49
C ILE A 79 -17.99 5.06 2.82
N ASN A 80 -18.41 6.18 2.23
CA ASN A 80 -19.71 6.27 1.57
C ASN A 80 -19.80 5.32 0.37
N ALA A 81 -18.77 5.26 -0.50
CA ALA A 81 -18.78 4.40 -1.68
C ALA A 81 -18.81 2.89 -1.34
N LEU A 82 -18.17 2.45 -0.25
CA LEU A 82 -18.23 1.07 0.20
C LEU A 82 -19.55 0.71 0.90
N GLN A 83 -20.22 1.67 1.55
CA GLN A 83 -21.55 1.47 2.12
C GLN A 83 -22.66 1.44 1.06
N GLU A 84 -22.52 2.21 -0.03
CA GLU A 84 -23.50 2.27 -1.12
C GLU A 84 -23.36 1.15 -2.15
N GLY A 85 -22.19 0.51 -2.25
CA GLY A 85 -21.86 -0.44 -3.30
C GLY A 85 -22.13 -1.93 -3.00
N ALA A 86 -22.69 -2.29 -1.85
CA ALA A 86 -23.04 -3.68 -1.56
C ALA A 86 -24.34 -4.06 -2.30
N PRO A 87 -24.31 -4.89 -3.36
CA PRO A 87 -25.55 -5.41 -3.93
C PRO A 87 -26.25 -6.27 -2.87
N HIS A 88 -27.52 -5.95 -2.60
CA HIS A 88 -28.43 -6.74 -1.77
C HIS A 88 -28.72 -8.11 -2.39
#